data_AF-A0A3B5PQ22-F1
#
_entry.id   AF-A0A3B5PQ22-F1
#
_cell.length_a   1.000
_cell.length_b   1.000
_cell.length_c   1.000
_cell.angle_alpha   90.00
_cell.angle_beta   90.00
_cell.angle_gamma   90.00
#
_symmetry.space_group_name_H-M   'P 1'
#
loop_
_entity.id
_entity.type
_entity.pdbx_description
1 polymer ?
#
loop_
_entity_poly.entity_id
_entity_poly.type
_entity_poly.pdbx_seq_one_letter_code
_entity_poly.pdbx_strand_id
1 'polypeptide(L)'
;MAEESVPEGRSLKELSEEELWELINDNRHRISLGVRPCILLPYLRQVKVLTEVDEDEILSCHNLTNRCMRTSYMLDLLRTQGRNGAIALLEGLMIHYPVLYTHVTGRKPSTEPSRFSGLIKYSELTEYLIRAVTGMQTELQEARNEAGKMSTRCSSLESEVSQLMEQEEKCSHLQTENERLQRHLSSLQREVTKLKDEKCDLYIRYTASIEEKSAINGRLHDLNLQVSFCLKISLRFLDELSTEKGSASPYLFMILSCLVSLTCQAHKDILQQDLAEAIDSQVELAEHLKSYREENEKLLRDKQGVCVCLSSAIITNEEKHANSA
;
A
#
# COMPACT_ATOMS: atom_id res chain seq x y z
N MET A 1 -8.64 14.00 -91.63
CA MET A 1 -8.04 12.68 -91.89
C MET A 1 -8.16 11.89 -90.61
N ALA A 2 -8.89 10.76 -90.68
CA ALA A 2 -9.06 9.67 -89.70
C ALA A 2 -9.35 10.11 -88.24
N GLU A 3 -10.58 10.14 -87.72
CA GLU A 3 -11.56 9.04 -87.68
C GLU A 3 -10.91 7.65 -87.63
N GLU A 4 -10.06 7.47 -86.61
CA GLU A 4 -9.72 6.14 -86.12
C GLU A 4 -10.91 5.65 -85.28
N SER A 5 -11.84 5.02 -85.99
CA SER A 5 -12.93 4.23 -85.44
C SER A 5 -12.32 3.07 -84.65
N VAL A 6 -12.12 3.30 -83.35
CA VAL A 6 -11.96 2.23 -82.37
C VAL A 6 -13.23 1.38 -82.49
N PRO A 7 -13.12 0.06 -82.71
CA PRO A 7 -14.31 -0.75 -82.95
C PRO A 7 -15.21 -0.58 -81.73
N GLU A 8 -16.46 -0.19 -81.96
CA GLU A 8 -17.52 -0.25 -80.95
C GLU A 8 -17.57 -1.68 -80.43
N GLY A 9 -16.82 -1.92 -79.36
CA GLY A 9 -16.72 -3.22 -78.75
C GLY A 9 -18.12 -3.54 -78.23
N ARG A 10 -18.68 -4.65 -78.71
CA ARG A 10 -19.94 -5.26 -78.28
C ARG A 10 -20.30 -4.89 -76.84
N SER A 11 -21.51 -4.39 -76.58
CA SER A 11 -21.96 -4.04 -75.23
C SER A 11 -21.73 -5.22 -74.27
N LEU A 12 -21.46 -4.99 -72.97
CA LEU A 12 -21.39 -6.10 -71.98
C LEU A 12 -22.66 -6.98 -72.01
N LYS A 13 -23.77 -6.43 -72.52
CA LYS A 13 -25.05 -7.11 -72.74
C LYS A 13 -25.07 -8.04 -73.95
N GLU A 14 -24.10 -7.98 -74.85
CA GLU A 14 -24.00 -8.76 -76.10
C GLU A 14 -23.01 -9.93 -76.01
N LEU A 15 -22.14 -9.96 -75.00
CA LEU A 15 -21.21 -11.07 -74.75
C LEU A 15 -21.98 -12.31 -74.26
N SER A 16 -21.51 -13.52 -74.57
CA SER A 16 -22.09 -14.76 -74.02
C SER A 16 -21.80 -14.90 -72.51
N GLU A 17 -22.50 -15.79 -71.81
CA GLU A 17 -22.23 -16.06 -70.40
C GLU A 17 -20.80 -16.57 -70.18
N GLU A 18 -20.33 -17.43 -71.08
CA GLU A 18 -19.00 -18.00 -71.09
C GLU A 18 -17.94 -16.91 -71.31
N GLU A 19 -18.15 -16.02 -72.28
CA GLU A 19 -17.23 -14.90 -72.53
C GLU A 19 -17.10 -13.95 -71.32
N LEU A 20 -18.20 -13.70 -70.59
CA LEU A 20 -18.19 -12.87 -69.39
C LEU A 20 -17.43 -13.54 -68.23
N TRP A 21 -17.64 -14.84 -68.02
CA TRP A 21 -16.97 -15.58 -66.95
C TRP A 21 -15.50 -15.85 -67.26
N GLU A 22 -15.12 -16.06 -68.53
CA GLU A 22 -13.71 -16.16 -68.93
C GLU A 22 -12.96 -14.87 -68.60
N LEU A 23 -13.51 -13.69 -68.93
CA LEU A 23 -12.91 -12.39 -68.56
C LEU A 23 -12.71 -12.23 -67.04
N ILE A 24 -13.69 -12.67 -66.25
CA ILE A 24 -13.63 -12.62 -64.78
C ILE A 24 -12.60 -13.64 -64.25
N ASN A 25 -12.55 -14.85 -64.82
CA ASN A 25 -11.65 -15.92 -64.41
C ASN A 25 -10.18 -15.59 -64.73
N ASP A 26 -9.91 -15.03 -65.90
CA ASP A 26 -8.57 -14.56 -66.31
C ASP A 26 -8.02 -13.51 -65.34
N ASN A 27 -8.92 -12.72 -64.74
CA ASN A 27 -8.57 -11.69 -63.77
C ASN A 27 -8.87 -12.07 -62.31
N ARG A 28 -9.26 -13.33 -62.04
CA ARG A 28 -9.78 -13.78 -60.73
C ARG A 28 -8.85 -13.43 -59.58
N HIS A 29 -7.55 -13.68 -59.75
CA HIS A 29 -6.54 -13.37 -58.73
C HIS A 29 -6.51 -11.87 -58.37
N ARG A 30 -6.61 -10.99 -59.38
CA ARG A 30 -6.59 -9.53 -59.17
C ARG A 30 -7.87 -9.06 -58.51
N ILE A 31 -9.01 -9.66 -58.86
CA ILE A 31 -10.30 -9.36 -58.26
C ILE A 31 -10.32 -9.81 -56.79
N SER A 32 -9.90 -11.04 -56.50
CA SER A 32 -9.84 -11.58 -55.14
C SER A 32 -8.94 -10.76 -54.22
N LEU A 33 -7.82 -10.23 -54.74
CA LEU A 33 -6.95 -9.34 -53.98
C LEU A 33 -7.47 -7.91 -53.90
N GLY A 34 -8.03 -7.33 -54.95
CA GLY A 34 -8.40 -5.92 -55.00
C GLY A 34 -9.74 -5.59 -54.34
N VAL A 35 -10.67 -6.54 -54.34
CA VAL A 35 -12.06 -6.30 -53.94
C VAL A 35 -12.28 -6.60 -52.47
N ARG A 36 -13.05 -5.72 -51.80
CA ARG A 36 -13.61 -5.96 -50.46
C ARG A 36 -15.08 -6.38 -50.61
N PRO A 37 -15.45 -7.60 -50.16
CA PRO A 37 -16.83 -8.07 -50.26
C PRO A 37 -17.83 -7.13 -49.59
N CYS A 38 -17.51 -6.61 -48.39
CA CYS A 38 -18.36 -5.68 -47.65
C CYS A 38 -18.73 -4.38 -48.38
N ILE A 39 -18.01 -4.03 -49.46
CA ILE A 39 -18.31 -2.85 -50.28
C ILE A 39 -19.25 -3.22 -51.44
N LEU A 40 -19.10 -4.41 -52.03
CA LEU A 40 -19.94 -4.85 -53.16
C LEU A 40 -21.23 -5.53 -52.72
N LEU A 41 -21.24 -6.20 -51.57
CA LEU A 41 -22.40 -6.97 -51.08
C LEU A 41 -23.70 -6.15 -51.01
N PRO A 42 -23.70 -4.89 -50.51
CA PRO A 42 -24.91 -4.08 -50.50
C PRO A 42 -25.49 -3.85 -51.90
N TYR A 43 -24.63 -3.65 -52.90
CA TYR A 43 -25.04 -3.49 -54.30
C TYR A 43 -25.54 -4.82 -54.90
N LEU A 44 -24.80 -5.92 -54.71
CA LEU A 44 -25.16 -7.25 -55.22
C LEU A 44 -26.51 -7.75 -54.68
N ARG A 45 -26.83 -7.36 -53.43
CA ARG A 45 -28.14 -7.56 -52.82
C ARG A 45 -29.22 -6.67 -53.43
N GLN A 46 -28.91 -5.41 -53.70
CA GLN A 46 -29.84 -4.48 -54.30
C GLN A 46 -30.29 -4.93 -55.71
N VAL A 47 -29.38 -5.52 -56.48
CA VAL A 47 -29.69 -6.11 -57.80
C VAL A 47 -30.26 -7.54 -57.73
N LYS A 48 -30.49 -8.07 -56.51
CA LYS A 48 -31.09 -9.38 -56.23
C LYS A 48 -30.32 -10.57 -56.82
N VAL A 49 -29.00 -10.45 -56.91
CA VAL A 49 -28.12 -11.54 -57.35
C VAL A 49 -27.64 -12.37 -56.16
N LEU A 50 -27.50 -11.74 -54.99
CA LEU A 50 -27.21 -12.41 -53.71
C LEU A 50 -28.33 -12.13 -52.70
N THR A 51 -28.58 -13.10 -51.81
CA THR A 51 -29.57 -13.01 -50.73
C THR A 51 -28.95 -12.48 -49.42
N GLU A 52 -29.77 -12.20 -48.40
CA GLU A 52 -29.25 -11.82 -47.07
C GLU A 52 -28.40 -12.94 -46.46
N VAL A 53 -28.81 -14.19 -46.70
CA VAL A 53 -28.13 -15.38 -46.18
C VAL A 53 -26.74 -15.52 -46.78
N ASP A 54 -26.60 -15.26 -48.09
CA ASP A 54 -25.31 -15.31 -48.78
C ASP A 54 -24.34 -14.23 -48.26
N GLU A 55 -24.85 -13.03 -47.95
CA GLU A 55 -24.06 -11.94 -47.37
C GLU A 55 -23.51 -12.31 -45.99
N ASP A 56 -24.37 -12.83 -45.12
CA ASP A 56 -23.98 -13.25 -43.77
C ASP A 56 -22.96 -14.39 -43.83
N GLU A 57 -23.13 -15.33 -44.76
CA GLU A 57 -22.18 -16.42 -44.97
C GLU A 57 -20.80 -15.88 -45.39
N ILE A 58 -20.75 -14.96 -46.36
CA ILE A 58 -19.48 -14.39 -46.85
C ILE A 58 -18.75 -13.58 -45.77
N LEU A 59 -19.48 -12.85 -44.92
CA LEU A 59 -18.87 -11.98 -43.91
C LEU A 59 -18.49 -12.73 -42.62
N SER A 60 -19.36 -13.63 -42.18
CA SER A 60 -19.30 -14.23 -40.83
C SER A 60 -18.70 -15.64 -40.80
N CYS A 61 -18.47 -16.30 -41.94
CA CYS A 61 -17.87 -17.63 -41.96
C CYS A 61 -16.44 -17.64 -41.38
N HIS A 62 -16.23 -18.42 -40.31
CA HIS A 62 -14.91 -18.62 -39.70
C HIS A 62 -13.93 -19.38 -40.62
N ASN A 63 -14.44 -20.13 -41.61
CA ASN A 63 -13.65 -20.89 -42.59
C ASN A 63 -12.92 -19.98 -43.59
N LEU A 64 -13.39 -18.74 -43.77
CA LEU A 64 -12.81 -17.76 -44.68
C LEU A 64 -11.89 -16.84 -43.88
N THR A 65 -10.66 -17.30 -43.63
CA THR A 65 -9.73 -16.61 -42.71
C THR A 65 -9.29 -15.23 -43.24
N ASN A 66 -9.00 -15.13 -44.54
CA ASN A 66 -8.51 -13.90 -45.15
C ASN A 66 -9.56 -13.26 -46.09
N ARG A 67 -9.34 -11.99 -46.46
CA ARG A 67 -10.22 -11.26 -47.40
C ARG A 67 -10.29 -11.94 -48.77
N CYS A 68 -9.15 -12.38 -49.30
CA CYS A 68 -9.04 -12.99 -50.62
C CYS A 68 -9.92 -14.25 -50.75
N MET A 69 -10.01 -15.05 -49.69
CA MET A 69 -10.87 -16.22 -49.58
C MET A 69 -12.34 -15.83 -49.54
N ARG A 70 -12.70 -14.80 -48.76
CA ARG A 70 -14.08 -14.26 -48.76
C ARG A 70 -14.51 -13.75 -50.13
N THR A 71 -13.63 -13.00 -50.81
CA THR A 71 -13.88 -12.52 -52.17
C THR A 71 -13.95 -13.66 -53.17
N SER A 72 -13.07 -14.66 -53.05
CA SER A 72 -13.08 -15.82 -53.95
C SER A 72 -14.35 -16.66 -53.78
N TYR A 73 -14.80 -16.84 -52.54
CA TYR A 73 -16.06 -17.51 -52.22
C TYR A 73 -17.27 -16.75 -52.76
N MET A 74 -17.29 -15.41 -52.61
CA MET A 74 -18.29 -14.55 -53.23
C MET A 74 -18.31 -14.70 -54.77
N LEU A 75 -17.15 -14.81 -55.42
CA LEU A 75 -17.08 -15.05 -56.88
C LEU A 75 -17.66 -16.41 -57.27
N ASP A 76 -17.44 -17.45 -56.45
CA ASP A 76 -18.00 -18.78 -56.68
C ASP A 76 -19.53 -18.78 -56.54
N LEU A 77 -20.08 -18.07 -55.55
CA LEU A 77 -21.52 -17.86 -55.41
C LEU A 77 -22.12 -17.04 -56.56
N LEU A 78 -21.41 -16.01 -57.03
CA LEU A 78 -21.85 -15.26 -58.20
C LEU A 78 -21.84 -16.13 -59.46
N ARG A 79 -20.92 -17.10 -59.56
CA ARG A 79 -20.87 -18.06 -60.67
C ARG A 79 -22.09 -18.96 -60.74
N THR A 80 -22.70 -19.32 -59.61
CA THR A 80 -23.96 -20.08 -59.61
C THR A 80 -25.16 -19.27 -60.09
N GLN A 81 -25.05 -17.94 -60.14
CA GLN A 81 -26.07 -17.02 -60.67
C GLN A 81 -25.93 -16.78 -62.20
N GLY A 82 -25.00 -17.47 -62.86
CA GLY A 82 -24.79 -17.45 -64.30
C GLY A 82 -24.50 -16.05 -64.86
N ARG A 83 -25.10 -15.72 -66.00
CA ARG A 83 -24.95 -14.42 -66.68
C ARG A 83 -25.25 -13.22 -65.77
N ASN A 84 -26.28 -13.32 -64.92
CA ASN A 84 -26.69 -12.22 -64.05
C ASN A 84 -25.65 -11.93 -62.97
N GLY A 85 -25.01 -12.98 -62.44
CA GLY A 85 -23.89 -12.87 -61.51
C GLY A 85 -22.68 -12.16 -62.11
N ALA A 86 -22.31 -12.53 -63.34
CA ALA A 86 -21.20 -11.90 -64.05
C ALA A 86 -21.46 -10.41 -64.34
N ILE A 87 -22.66 -10.06 -64.83
CA ILE A 87 -23.02 -8.67 -65.12
C ILE A 87 -23.04 -7.84 -63.83
N ALA A 88 -23.67 -8.33 -62.77
CA ALA A 88 -23.73 -7.62 -61.48
C ALA A 88 -22.35 -7.43 -60.85
N LEU A 89 -21.44 -8.40 -61.01
CA LEU A 89 -20.05 -8.23 -60.57
C LEU A 89 -19.35 -7.12 -61.35
N LEU A 90 -19.46 -7.12 -62.69
CA LEU A 90 -18.82 -6.12 -63.53
C LEU A 90 -19.42 -4.73 -63.31
N GLU A 91 -20.74 -4.60 -63.14
CA GLU A 91 -21.39 -3.33 -62.77
C GLU A 91 -20.98 -2.86 -61.37
N GLY A 92 -20.89 -3.76 -60.39
CA GLY A 92 -20.41 -3.44 -59.04
C GLY A 92 -18.94 -3.00 -59.02
N LEU A 93 -18.09 -3.64 -59.82
CA LEU A 93 -16.71 -3.22 -60.06
C LEU A 93 -16.64 -1.86 -60.72
N MET A 94 -17.51 -1.59 -61.70
CA MET A 94 -17.58 -0.29 -62.37
C MET A 94 -17.89 0.86 -61.39
N ILE A 95 -18.79 0.61 -60.42
CA ILE A 95 -19.23 1.61 -59.44
C ILE A 95 -18.19 1.82 -58.33
N HIS A 96 -17.73 0.74 -57.68
CA HIS A 96 -16.91 0.84 -56.47
C HIS A 96 -15.40 0.72 -56.72
N TYR A 97 -15.00 0.14 -57.86
CA TYR A 97 -13.61 -0.15 -58.20
C TYR A 97 -13.28 0.19 -59.67
N PRO A 98 -13.45 1.46 -60.11
CA PRO A 98 -13.36 1.85 -61.52
C PRO A 98 -12.01 1.50 -62.18
N VAL A 99 -10.92 1.57 -61.40
CA VAL A 99 -9.58 1.18 -61.87
C VAL A 99 -9.51 -0.32 -62.14
N LEU A 100 -10.05 -1.15 -61.24
CA LEU A 100 -10.05 -2.61 -61.39
C LEU A 100 -10.97 -3.04 -62.54
N TYR A 101 -12.14 -2.42 -62.68
CA TYR A 101 -13.05 -2.64 -63.81
C TYR A 101 -12.36 -2.42 -65.17
N THR A 102 -11.60 -1.32 -65.29
CA THR A 102 -10.84 -1.01 -66.52
C THR A 102 -9.79 -2.07 -66.83
N HIS A 103 -9.14 -2.61 -65.79
CA HIS A 103 -8.14 -3.66 -65.96
C HIS A 103 -8.74 -5.03 -66.33
N VAL A 104 -9.93 -5.35 -65.83
CA VAL A 104 -10.61 -6.63 -66.08
C VAL A 104 -11.25 -6.65 -67.48
N THR A 105 -11.89 -5.54 -67.86
CA THR A 105 -12.71 -5.49 -69.10
C THR A 105 -12.02 -4.78 -70.26
N GLY A 106 -10.91 -4.06 -70.01
CA GLY A 106 -10.27 -3.18 -70.99
C GLY A 106 -11.09 -1.94 -71.36
N ARG A 107 -12.21 -1.69 -70.67
CA ARG A 107 -13.18 -0.63 -71.01
C ARG A 107 -13.19 0.47 -69.96
N LYS A 108 -13.48 1.71 -70.38
CA LYS A 108 -13.67 2.82 -69.44
C LYS A 108 -14.97 2.59 -68.64
N PRO A 109 -14.97 2.87 -67.32
CA PRO A 109 -16.18 2.78 -66.51
C PRO A 109 -17.20 3.78 -67.07
N SER A 110 -18.38 3.29 -67.41
CA SER A 110 -19.46 4.14 -67.91
C SER A 110 -20.06 4.91 -66.75
N THR A 111 -20.16 6.23 -66.90
CA THR A 111 -20.88 7.11 -65.97
C THR A 111 -22.38 7.17 -66.29
N GLU A 112 -22.84 6.42 -67.29
CA GLU A 112 -24.27 6.37 -67.59
C GLU A 112 -25.00 5.76 -66.40
N PRO A 113 -26.01 6.46 -65.84
CA PRO A 113 -26.73 5.97 -64.69
C PRO A 113 -27.45 4.67 -65.08
N SER A 114 -26.90 3.54 -64.64
CA SER A 114 -27.58 2.26 -64.70
C SER A 114 -28.97 2.39 -64.06
N ARG A 115 -29.95 1.64 -64.61
CA ARG A 115 -31.34 1.27 -64.21
C ARG A 115 -32.10 2.04 -63.10
N PHE A 116 -31.41 2.65 -62.16
CA PHE A 116 -31.86 3.50 -61.06
C PHE A 116 -32.43 4.87 -61.49
N SER A 117 -32.03 5.41 -62.65
CA SER A 117 -32.52 6.71 -63.15
C SER A 117 -34.04 6.76 -63.41
N GLY A 118 -34.70 5.60 -63.52
CA GLY A 118 -36.15 5.49 -63.65
C GLY A 118 -36.93 5.36 -62.33
N LEU A 119 -36.25 5.21 -61.19
CA LEU A 119 -36.90 4.93 -59.89
C LEU A 119 -37.16 6.19 -59.06
N ILE A 120 -36.28 7.18 -59.11
CA ILE A 120 -36.38 8.42 -58.31
C ILE A 120 -35.91 9.61 -59.15
N LYS A 121 -36.62 10.74 -59.04
CA LYS A 121 -36.20 12.00 -59.68
C LYS A 121 -35.00 12.58 -58.93
N TYR A 122 -34.08 13.22 -59.65
CA TYR A 122 -32.89 13.85 -59.06
C TYR A 122 -33.22 14.86 -57.94
N SER A 123 -34.33 15.59 -58.04
CA SER A 123 -34.78 16.51 -57.00
C SER A 123 -35.13 15.81 -55.69
N GLU A 124 -35.83 14.68 -55.76
CA GLU A 124 -36.24 13.88 -54.60
C GLU A 124 -35.04 13.19 -53.96
N LEU A 125 -34.08 12.70 -54.77
CA LEU A 125 -32.83 12.13 -54.27
C LEU A 125 -32.01 13.18 -53.50
N THR A 126 -31.93 14.40 -54.05
CA THR A 126 -31.16 15.48 -53.43
C THR A 126 -31.77 15.90 -52.10
N GLU A 127 -33.10 16.03 -52.04
CA GLU A 127 -33.81 16.35 -50.79
C GLU A 127 -33.61 15.26 -49.73
N TYR A 128 -33.71 13.98 -50.12
CA TYR A 128 -33.49 12.87 -49.20
C TYR A 128 -32.07 12.86 -48.64
N LEU A 129 -31.06 13.07 -49.49
CA LEU A 129 -29.66 13.13 -49.07
C LEU A 129 -29.39 14.32 -48.16
N ILE A 130 -29.92 15.50 -48.49
CA ILE A 130 -29.79 16.69 -47.62
C ILE A 130 -30.40 16.38 -46.25
N ARG A 131 -31.63 15.87 -46.20
CA ARG A 131 -32.31 15.54 -44.93
C ARG A 131 -31.55 14.51 -44.12
N ALA A 132 -31.02 13.46 -44.75
CA ALA A 132 -30.23 12.44 -44.08
C ALA A 132 -28.92 13.02 -43.51
N VAL A 133 -28.20 13.81 -44.30
CA VAL A 133 -26.95 14.47 -43.86
C VAL A 133 -27.22 15.45 -42.73
N THR A 134 -28.29 16.26 -42.81
CA THR A 134 -28.66 17.18 -41.73
C THR A 134 -29.04 16.42 -40.45
N GLY A 135 -29.80 15.33 -40.55
CA GLY A 135 -30.12 14.48 -39.40
C GLY A 135 -28.88 13.87 -38.74
N MET A 136 -27.94 13.36 -39.55
CA MET A 136 -26.68 12.85 -39.02
C MET A 136 -25.83 13.95 -38.36
N GLN A 137 -25.86 15.18 -38.89
CA GLN A 137 -25.15 16.32 -38.29
C GLN A 137 -25.76 16.71 -36.93
N THR A 138 -27.10 16.68 -36.80
CA THR A 138 -27.76 16.97 -35.52
C THR A 138 -27.45 15.89 -34.48
N GLU A 139 -27.53 14.61 -34.84
CA GLU A 139 -27.19 13.50 -33.95
C GLU A 139 -25.72 13.54 -33.52
N LEU A 140 -24.80 13.86 -34.44
CA LEU A 140 -23.38 14.04 -34.12
C LEU A 140 -23.17 15.17 -33.10
N GLN A 141 -23.89 16.29 -33.25
CA GLN A 141 -23.77 17.43 -32.34
C GLN A 141 -24.34 17.09 -30.95
N GLU A 142 -25.46 16.38 -30.88
CA GLU A 142 -26.03 15.89 -29.63
C GLU A 142 -25.08 14.93 -28.92
N ALA A 143 -24.50 13.97 -29.65
CA ALA A 143 -23.50 13.05 -29.10
C ALA A 143 -22.26 13.78 -28.56
N ARG A 144 -21.79 14.83 -29.25
CA ARG A 144 -20.68 15.68 -28.76
C ARG A 144 -21.06 16.45 -27.49
N ASN A 145 -22.27 17.01 -27.44
CA ASN A 145 -22.74 17.73 -26.26
C ASN A 145 -22.85 16.80 -25.05
N GLU A 146 -23.37 15.58 -25.24
CA GLU A 146 -23.49 14.60 -24.16
C GLU A 146 -22.13 14.08 -23.69
N ALA A 147 -21.19 13.83 -24.61
CA ALA A 147 -19.81 13.53 -24.28
C ALA A 147 -19.15 14.66 -23.47
N GLY A 148 -19.44 15.91 -23.81
CA GLY A 148 -18.99 17.09 -23.06
C GLY A 148 -19.50 17.11 -21.62
N LYS A 149 -20.81 16.86 -21.42
CA LYS A 149 -21.41 16.76 -20.07
C LYS A 149 -20.84 15.59 -19.27
N MET A 150 -20.62 14.46 -19.91
CA MET A 150 -20.04 13.30 -19.24
C MET A 150 -18.60 13.58 -18.81
N SER A 151 -17.81 14.23 -19.68
CA SER A 151 -16.43 14.64 -19.36
C SER A 151 -16.37 15.58 -18.16
N THR A 152 -17.20 16.63 -18.12
CA THR A 152 -17.22 17.55 -16.98
C THR A 152 -17.64 16.87 -15.68
N ARG A 153 -18.60 15.92 -15.75
CA ARG A 153 -18.99 15.10 -14.60
C ARG A 153 -17.83 14.21 -14.14
N CYS A 154 -17.11 13.56 -15.06
CA CYS A 154 -15.94 12.76 -14.72
C CYS A 154 -14.88 13.60 -14.02
N SER A 155 -14.52 14.77 -14.56
CA SER A 155 -13.54 15.66 -13.91
C SER A 155 -13.98 16.14 -12.53
N SER A 156 -15.29 16.40 -12.33
CA SER A 156 -15.82 16.75 -11.01
C SER A 156 -15.68 15.59 -10.02
N LEU A 157 -16.01 14.36 -10.44
CA LEU A 157 -15.89 13.17 -9.59
C LEU A 157 -14.43 12.84 -9.29
N GLU A 158 -13.51 13.01 -10.24
CA GLU A 158 -12.07 12.83 -10.04
C GLU A 158 -11.52 13.82 -8.99
N SER A 159 -11.98 15.07 -9.01
CA SER A 159 -11.63 16.06 -7.99
C SER A 159 -12.18 15.67 -6.62
N GLU A 160 -13.42 15.21 -6.54
CA GLU A 160 -14.03 14.74 -5.28
C GLU A 160 -13.29 13.53 -4.70
N VAL A 161 -12.95 12.54 -5.54
CA VAL A 161 -12.13 11.39 -5.13
C VAL A 161 -10.76 11.85 -4.62
N SER A 162 -10.11 12.79 -5.32
CA SER A 162 -8.82 13.33 -4.88
C SER A 162 -8.91 14.01 -3.51
N GLN A 163 -9.98 14.77 -3.28
CA GLN A 163 -10.23 15.39 -1.97
C GLN A 163 -10.50 14.36 -0.88
N LEU A 164 -11.27 13.32 -1.18
CA LEU A 164 -11.55 12.23 -0.23
C LEU A 164 -10.27 11.47 0.15
N MET A 165 -9.39 11.18 -0.82
CA MET A 165 -8.09 10.56 -0.55
C MET A 165 -7.22 11.43 0.37
N GLU A 166 -7.17 12.75 0.15
CA GLU A 166 -6.42 13.65 1.01
C GLU A 166 -6.98 13.69 2.44
N GLN A 167 -8.32 13.63 2.59
CA GLN A 167 -8.95 13.53 3.91
C GLN A 167 -8.67 12.19 4.58
N GLU A 168 -8.68 11.09 3.83
CA GLU A 168 -8.33 9.76 4.34
C GLU A 168 -6.89 9.73 4.85
N GLU A 169 -5.94 10.29 4.11
CA GLU A 169 -4.54 10.39 4.53
C GLU A 169 -4.39 11.21 5.83
N LYS A 170 -5.10 12.35 5.93
CA LYS A 170 -5.14 13.15 7.16
C LYS A 170 -5.71 12.36 8.34
N CYS A 171 -6.81 11.65 8.13
CA CYS A 171 -7.42 10.80 9.16
C CYS A 171 -6.49 9.68 9.61
N SER A 172 -5.83 9.00 8.67
CA SER A 172 -4.83 7.97 8.93
C SER A 172 -3.66 8.53 9.75
N HIS A 173 -3.13 9.69 9.38
CA HIS A 173 -2.08 10.35 10.14
C HIS A 173 -2.52 10.67 11.58
N LEU A 174 -3.70 11.26 11.77
CA LEU A 174 -4.24 11.54 13.10
C LEU A 174 -4.48 10.27 13.93
N GLN A 175 -4.89 9.17 13.29
CA GLN A 175 -5.06 7.89 13.96
C GLN A 175 -3.71 7.35 14.48
N THR A 176 -2.66 7.37 13.65
CA THR A 176 -1.33 6.91 14.06
C THR A 176 -0.75 7.74 15.22
N GLU A 177 -0.95 9.06 15.19
CA GLU A 177 -0.56 9.95 16.29
C GLU A 177 -1.35 9.66 17.56
N ASN A 178 -2.65 9.38 17.46
CA ASN A 178 -3.47 9.00 18.61
C ASN A 178 -2.96 7.69 19.23
N GLU A 179 -2.70 6.66 18.43
CA GLU A 179 -2.12 5.39 18.89
C GLU A 179 -0.74 5.60 19.55
N ARG A 180 0.08 6.51 19.02
CA ARG A 180 1.36 6.89 19.64
C ARG A 180 1.17 7.52 21.01
N LEU A 181 0.25 8.47 21.13
CA LEU A 181 -0.06 9.12 22.41
C LEU A 181 -0.66 8.14 23.42
N GLN A 182 -1.53 7.22 22.99
CA GLN A 182 -2.07 6.16 23.85
C GLN A 182 -0.97 5.24 24.40
N ARG A 183 0.01 4.87 23.56
CA ARG A 183 1.19 4.11 24.01
C ARG A 183 2.01 4.88 25.03
N HIS A 184 2.23 6.17 24.83
CA HIS A 184 2.93 7.02 25.80
C HIS A 184 2.15 7.14 27.13
N LEU A 185 0.85 7.37 27.08
CA LEU A 185 -0.01 7.42 28.27
C LEU A 185 0.04 6.10 29.05
N SER A 186 -0.04 4.96 28.35
CA SER A 186 0.09 3.64 28.96
C SER A 186 1.46 3.43 29.61
N SER A 187 2.52 4.01 29.04
CA SER A 187 3.86 3.97 29.64
C SER A 187 3.95 4.80 30.90
N LEU A 188 3.46 6.04 30.85
CA LEU A 188 3.42 6.91 32.02
C LEU A 188 2.56 6.31 33.14
N GLN A 189 1.45 5.66 32.82
CA GLN A 189 0.63 4.95 33.81
C GLN A 189 1.41 3.81 34.49
N ARG A 190 2.21 3.04 33.73
CA ARG A 190 3.08 2.00 34.30
C ARG A 190 4.15 2.61 35.21
N GLU A 191 4.79 3.70 34.78
CA GLU A 191 5.79 4.41 35.60
C GLU A 191 5.19 4.97 36.89
N VAL A 192 4.00 5.59 36.82
CA VAL A 192 3.28 6.07 38.00
C VAL A 192 2.94 4.94 38.97
N THR A 193 2.55 3.77 38.44
CA THR A 193 2.27 2.59 39.28
C THR A 193 3.55 2.11 39.96
N LYS A 194 4.64 1.98 39.20
CA LYS A 194 5.95 1.60 39.74
C LYS A 194 6.41 2.54 40.85
N LEU A 195 6.29 3.85 40.65
CA LEU A 195 6.64 4.86 41.66
C LEU A 195 5.76 4.78 42.91
N LYS A 196 4.48 4.41 42.76
CA LYS A 196 3.59 4.16 43.91
C LYS A 196 4.05 2.94 44.70
N ASP A 197 4.45 1.86 44.03
CA ASP A 197 4.95 0.65 44.67
C ASP A 197 6.26 0.95 45.41
N GLU A 198 7.21 1.61 44.75
CA GLU A 198 8.48 2.05 45.36
C GLU A 198 8.25 2.96 46.59
N LYS A 199 7.27 3.88 46.51
CA LYS A 199 6.85 4.70 47.65
C LYS A 199 6.33 3.81 48.79
N CYS A 200 5.45 2.85 48.52
CA CYS A 200 4.92 1.94 49.55
C CYS A 200 6.06 1.15 50.22
N ASP A 201 7.01 0.63 49.44
CA ASP A 201 8.19 -0.08 49.97
C ASP A 201 9.05 0.81 50.89
N LEU A 202 9.19 2.09 50.55
CA LEU A 202 9.87 3.06 51.41
C LEU A 202 9.09 3.30 52.71
N TYR A 203 7.76 3.40 52.66
CA TYR A 203 6.94 3.51 53.87
C TYR A 203 7.08 2.29 54.78
N ILE A 204 7.08 1.08 54.23
CA ILE A 204 7.27 -0.16 55.00
C ILE A 204 8.62 -0.13 55.71
N ARG A 205 9.71 0.18 54.98
CA ARG A 205 11.06 0.28 55.55
C ARG A 205 11.17 1.37 56.61
N TYR A 206 10.55 2.51 56.36
CA TYR A 206 10.52 3.63 57.31
C TYR A 206 9.81 3.24 58.61
N THR A 207 8.63 2.61 58.52
CA THR A 207 7.91 2.12 59.70
C THR A 207 8.71 1.08 60.46
N ALA A 208 9.34 0.12 59.78
CA ALA A 208 10.21 -0.87 60.43
C ALA A 208 11.38 -0.21 61.18
N SER A 209 12.03 0.80 60.58
CA SER A 209 13.09 1.56 61.23
C SER A 209 12.61 2.36 62.46
N ILE A 210 11.39 2.91 62.42
CA ILE A 210 10.76 3.54 63.59
C ILE A 210 10.52 2.51 64.70
N GLU A 211 9.98 1.34 64.35
CA GLU A 211 9.71 0.27 65.30
C GLU A 211 10.99 -0.21 65.98
N GLU A 212 12.06 -0.44 65.21
CA GLU A 212 13.38 -0.79 65.72
C GLU A 212 13.95 0.28 66.66
N LYS A 213 13.90 1.56 66.24
CA LYS A 213 14.29 2.69 67.10
C LYS A 213 13.50 2.69 68.41
N SER A 214 12.20 2.44 68.35
CA SER A 214 11.34 2.40 69.54
C SER A 214 11.72 1.23 70.47
N ALA A 215 12.07 0.08 69.90
CA ALA A 215 12.54 -1.09 70.65
C ALA A 215 13.90 -0.84 71.32
N ILE A 216 14.86 -0.24 70.60
CA ILE A 216 16.16 0.17 71.17
C ILE A 216 15.96 1.18 72.29
N ASN A 217 15.07 2.16 72.10
CA ASN A 217 14.78 3.16 73.11
C ASN A 217 14.14 2.54 74.37
N GLY A 218 13.29 1.52 74.20
CA GLY A 218 12.76 0.70 75.30
C GLY A 218 13.88 -0.02 76.06
N ARG A 219 14.78 -0.73 75.35
CA ARG A 219 15.94 -1.41 75.96
C ARG A 219 16.87 -0.44 76.71
N LEU A 220 17.11 0.74 76.14
CA LEU A 220 17.90 1.80 76.79
C LEU A 220 17.23 2.28 78.07
N HIS A 221 15.91 2.50 78.05
CA HIS A 221 15.15 2.87 79.24
C HIS A 221 15.26 1.82 80.35
N ASP A 222 15.09 0.54 80.01
CA ASP A 222 15.22 -0.58 80.96
C ASP A 222 16.63 -0.65 81.56
N LEU A 223 17.68 -0.49 80.74
CA LEU A 223 19.06 -0.47 81.23
C LEU A 223 19.31 0.73 82.16
N ASN A 224 18.77 1.90 81.83
CA ASN A 224 18.90 3.09 82.66
C ASN A 224 18.21 2.91 84.02
N LEU A 225 17.04 2.26 84.05
CA LEU A 225 16.38 1.87 85.29
C LEU A 225 17.23 0.90 86.11
N GLN A 226 17.86 -0.10 85.48
CA GLN A 226 18.76 -1.04 86.15
C GLN A 226 20.00 -0.33 86.74
N VAL A 227 20.67 0.54 85.97
CA VAL A 227 21.82 1.32 86.44
C VAL A 227 21.44 2.23 87.60
N SER A 228 20.32 2.94 87.49
CA SER A 228 19.81 3.80 88.57
C SER A 228 19.52 3.02 89.84
N PHE A 229 18.89 1.84 89.72
CA PHE A 229 18.63 0.94 90.83
C PHE A 229 19.92 0.43 91.49
N CYS A 230 20.88 -0.06 90.69
CA CYS A 230 22.19 -0.51 91.17
C CYS A 230 22.93 0.61 91.88
N LEU A 231 22.99 1.83 91.30
CA LEU A 231 23.63 2.98 91.92
C LEU A 231 22.98 3.33 93.25
N LYS A 232 21.65 3.30 93.33
CA LYS A 232 20.90 3.57 94.57
C LYS A 232 21.20 2.54 95.66
N ILE A 233 21.31 1.26 95.30
CA ILE A 233 21.73 0.21 96.26
C ILE A 233 23.18 0.44 96.69
N SER A 234 24.10 0.66 95.76
CA SER A 234 25.51 0.91 96.08
C SER A 234 25.71 2.14 96.96
N LEU A 235 24.94 3.21 96.74
CA LEU A 235 24.95 4.40 97.59
C LEU A 235 24.42 4.11 98.99
N ARG A 236 23.33 3.35 99.13
CA ARG A 236 22.86 2.89 100.46
C ARG A 236 23.91 2.05 101.17
N PHE A 237 24.55 1.13 100.45
CA PHE A 237 25.60 0.29 101.01
C PHE A 237 26.82 1.11 101.44
N LEU A 238 27.22 2.14 100.68
CA LEU A 238 28.29 3.07 101.07
C LEU A 238 27.90 3.95 102.28
N ASP A 239 26.63 4.33 102.41
CA ASP A 239 26.10 5.08 103.55
C ASP A 239 26.06 4.20 104.82
N GLU A 240 25.65 2.95 104.69
CA GLU A 240 25.71 1.91 105.74
C GLU A 240 27.17 1.64 106.17
N LEU A 241 28.11 1.55 105.23
CA LEU A 241 29.55 1.42 105.53
C LEU A 241 30.17 2.68 106.16
N SER A 242 29.62 3.87 105.88
CA SER A 242 30.09 5.13 106.48
C SER A 242 29.54 5.35 107.89
N THR A 243 28.40 4.71 108.21
CA THR A 243 27.76 4.73 109.53
C THR A 243 28.30 3.64 110.46
N GLU A 244 28.79 2.51 109.93
CA GLU A 244 29.62 1.55 110.68
C GLU A 244 31.07 2.03 110.83
N LYS A 245 31.32 2.85 111.85
CA LYS A 245 32.68 2.99 112.41
C LYS A 245 33.12 1.65 113.03
N GLY A 246 33.81 0.81 112.27
CA GLY A 246 34.52 -0.35 112.83
C GLY A 246 34.96 -1.42 111.83
N SER A 247 36.20 -1.30 111.33
CA SER A 247 36.95 -2.30 110.54
C SER A 247 36.32 -2.80 109.23
N ALA A 248 36.49 -2.04 108.15
CA ALA A 248 36.34 -2.60 106.80
C ALA A 248 37.41 -3.68 106.57
N SER A 249 36.97 -4.93 106.43
CA SER A 249 37.85 -6.08 106.16
C SER A 249 38.55 -5.91 104.79
N PRO A 250 39.88 -6.13 104.69
CA PRO A 250 40.64 -6.00 103.43
C PRO A 250 40.09 -6.85 102.27
N TYR A 251 39.32 -7.90 102.58
CA TYR A 251 38.62 -8.74 101.61
C TYR A 251 37.55 -7.98 100.80
N LEU A 252 36.84 -7.01 101.42
CA LEU A 252 35.80 -6.23 100.76
C LEU A 252 36.39 -5.22 99.76
N PHE A 253 37.53 -4.59 100.11
CA PHE A 253 38.23 -3.68 99.22
C PHE A 253 38.78 -4.41 97.98
N MET A 254 39.28 -5.63 98.18
CA MET A 254 39.75 -6.50 97.09
C MET A 254 38.60 -6.89 96.14
N ILE A 255 37.43 -7.27 96.66
CA ILE A 255 36.26 -7.62 95.84
C ILE A 255 35.76 -6.41 95.04
N LEU A 256 35.70 -5.23 95.66
CA LEU A 256 35.28 -4.00 94.98
C LEU A 256 36.26 -3.61 93.87
N SER A 257 37.57 -3.71 94.14
CA SER A 257 38.63 -3.49 93.15
C SER A 257 38.54 -4.48 91.98
N CYS A 258 38.35 -5.78 92.27
CA CYS A 258 38.15 -6.80 91.25
C CYS A 258 36.91 -6.56 90.40
N LEU A 259 35.77 -6.18 91.00
CA LEU A 259 34.54 -5.88 90.26
C LEU A 259 34.73 -4.66 89.35
N VAL A 260 35.36 -3.59 89.84
CA VAL A 260 35.66 -2.40 89.04
C VAL A 260 36.60 -2.77 87.87
N SER A 261 37.68 -3.52 88.12
CA SER A 261 38.58 -3.98 87.06
C SER A 261 37.87 -4.87 86.03
N LEU A 262 36.99 -5.78 86.47
CA LEU A 262 36.24 -6.67 85.57
C LEU A 262 35.23 -5.90 84.72
N THR A 263 34.56 -4.90 85.30
CA THR A 263 33.63 -4.02 84.57
C THR A 263 34.36 -3.11 83.57
N CYS A 264 35.53 -2.58 83.92
CA CYS A 264 36.38 -1.81 82.99
C CYS A 264 36.89 -2.68 81.82
N GLN A 265 37.24 -3.94 82.09
CA GLN A 265 37.71 -4.85 81.06
C GLN A 265 36.58 -5.23 80.09
N ALA A 266 35.41 -5.62 80.61
CA ALA A 266 34.25 -5.94 79.78
C ALA A 266 33.82 -4.75 78.90
N HIS A 267 33.86 -3.53 79.44
CA HIS A 267 33.54 -2.32 78.67
C HIS A 267 34.56 -2.06 77.55
N LYS A 268 35.84 -2.32 77.79
CA LYS A 268 36.89 -2.22 76.77
C LYS A 268 36.70 -3.25 75.66
N ASP A 269 36.35 -4.48 76.01
CA ASP A 269 36.13 -5.56 75.05
C ASP A 269 34.91 -5.26 74.15
N ILE A 270 33.82 -4.72 74.72
CA ILE A 270 32.64 -4.26 73.95
C ILE A 270 33.01 -3.15 72.96
N LEU A 271 33.74 -2.12 73.43
CA LEU A 271 34.20 -1.03 72.56
C LEU A 271 35.13 -1.52 71.43
N GLN A 272 35.94 -2.54 71.68
CA GLN A 272 36.78 -3.14 70.64
C GLN A 272 35.96 -3.95 69.63
N GLN A 273 34.91 -4.63 70.08
CA GLN A 273 34.00 -5.34 69.21
C GLN A 273 33.19 -4.38 68.32
N ASP A 274 32.60 -3.32 68.89
CA ASP A 274 31.85 -2.31 68.13
C ASP A 274 32.73 -1.62 67.07
N LEU A 275 34.01 -1.38 67.40
CA LEU A 275 34.98 -0.83 66.46
C LEU A 275 35.28 -1.80 65.31
N ALA A 276 35.40 -3.10 65.59
CA ALA A 276 35.63 -4.11 64.56
C ALA A 276 34.43 -4.24 63.62
N GLU A 277 33.21 -4.30 64.17
CA GLU A 277 31.97 -4.36 63.38
C GLU A 277 31.78 -3.10 62.51
N ALA A 278 32.15 -1.92 63.02
CA ALA A 278 32.12 -0.69 62.24
C ALA A 278 33.13 -0.70 61.08
N ILE A 279 34.33 -1.26 61.28
CA ILE A 279 35.34 -1.41 60.21
C ILE A 279 34.83 -2.41 59.16
N ASP A 280 34.30 -3.55 59.56
CA ASP A 280 33.78 -4.56 58.64
C ASP A 280 32.63 -3.99 57.79
N SER A 281 31.70 -3.26 58.40
CA SER A 281 30.62 -2.59 57.67
C SER A 281 31.11 -1.54 56.66
N GLN A 282 32.22 -0.83 56.96
CA GLN A 282 32.84 0.10 56.02
C GLN A 282 33.50 -0.62 54.84
N VAL A 283 34.13 -1.78 55.09
CA VAL A 283 34.74 -2.60 54.05
C VAL A 283 33.66 -3.13 53.10
N GLU A 284 32.57 -3.68 53.63
CA GLU A 284 31.44 -4.15 52.82
C GLU A 284 30.84 -3.02 51.97
N LEU A 285 30.65 -1.83 52.55
CA LEU A 285 30.15 -0.67 51.82
C LEU A 285 31.10 -0.24 50.69
N ALA A 286 32.42 -0.31 50.93
CA ALA A 286 33.43 -0.01 49.91
C ALA A 286 33.40 -1.03 48.76
N GLU A 287 33.18 -2.32 49.05
CA GLU A 287 33.01 -3.36 48.04
C GLU A 287 31.75 -3.14 47.19
N HIS A 288 30.62 -2.81 47.83
CA HIS A 288 29.40 -2.46 47.13
C HIS A 288 29.60 -1.24 46.21
N LEU A 289 30.26 -0.18 46.69
CA LEU A 289 30.56 0.99 45.86
C LEU A 289 31.48 0.65 44.68
N LYS A 290 32.45 -0.25 44.86
CA LYS A 290 33.30 -0.73 43.78
C LYS A 290 32.50 -1.50 42.73
N SER A 291 31.64 -2.42 43.16
CA SER A 291 30.74 -3.17 42.28
C SER A 291 29.82 -2.25 41.47
N TYR A 292 29.21 -1.24 42.11
CA TYR A 292 28.38 -0.24 41.43
C TYR A 292 29.17 0.60 40.42
N ARG A 293 30.45 0.90 40.69
CA ARG A 293 31.31 1.60 39.72
C ARG A 293 31.58 0.73 38.50
N GLU A 294 31.94 -0.54 38.70
CA GLU A 294 32.19 -1.50 37.62
C GLU A 294 30.95 -1.72 36.75
N GLU A 295 29.76 -1.82 37.36
CA GLU A 295 28.49 -1.95 36.64
C GLU A 295 28.17 -0.68 35.83
N ASN A 296 28.36 0.52 36.41
CA ASN A 296 28.18 1.78 35.69
C ASN A 296 29.12 1.92 34.50
N GLU A 297 30.40 1.53 34.64
CA GLU A 297 31.33 1.53 33.52
C GLU A 297 30.91 0.56 32.40
N LYS A 298 30.38 -0.61 32.77
CA LYS A 298 29.82 -1.56 31.80
C LYS A 298 28.62 -0.98 31.07
N LEU A 299 27.67 -0.39 31.79
CA LEU A 299 26.50 0.27 31.19
C LEU A 299 26.90 1.43 30.27
N LEU A 300 27.96 2.17 30.63
CA LEU A 300 28.49 3.24 29.78
C LEU A 300 29.06 2.70 28.47
N ARG A 301 29.81 1.59 28.52
CA ARG A 301 30.32 0.89 27.32
C ARG A 301 29.18 0.37 26.45
N ASP A 302 28.16 -0.25 27.05
CA ASP A 302 27.00 -0.77 26.33
C ASP A 302 26.21 0.36 25.67
N LYS A 303 26.01 1.49 26.36
CA LYS A 303 25.40 2.70 25.80
C LYS A 303 26.18 3.24 24.60
N GLN A 304 27.51 3.32 24.70
CA GLN A 304 28.36 3.76 23.59
C GLN A 304 28.26 2.80 22.40
N GLY A 305 28.25 1.49 22.64
CA GLY A 305 28.04 0.48 21.60
C GLY A 305 26.70 0.65 20.87
N VAL A 306 25.60 0.84 21.62
CA VAL A 306 24.27 1.08 21.03
C VAL A 306 24.24 2.38 20.22
N CYS A 307 24.86 3.46 20.70
CA CYS A 307 24.97 4.70 19.93
C CYS A 307 25.72 4.51 18.61
N VAL A 308 26.81 3.75 18.61
CA VAL A 308 27.57 3.45 17.37
C VAL A 308 26.71 2.62 16.42
N CYS A 309 26.02 1.58 16.90
CA CYS A 309 25.13 0.77 16.06
C CYS A 309 23.98 1.58 15.45
N LEU A 310 23.37 2.49 16.21
CA LEU A 310 22.32 3.38 15.72
C LEU A 310 22.84 4.34 14.65
N SER A 311 24.01 4.95 14.87
CA SER A 311 24.65 5.82 13.87
C SER A 311 24.95 5.06 12.58
N SER A 312 25.49 3.84 12.65
CA SER A 312 25.71 2.99 11.48
C SER A 312 24.41 2.62 10.78
N ALA A 313 23.35 2.29 11.52
CA ALA A 313 22.05 1.95 10.94
C ALA A 313 21.43 3.15 10.20
N ILE A 314 21.52 4.36 10.75
CA ILE A 314 21.04 5.59 10.12
C ILE A 314 21.78 5.83 8.81
N ILE A 315 23.13 5.75 8.80
CA ILE A 315 23.95 5.93 7.59
C ILE A 315 23.56 4.91 6.52
N THR A 316 23.41 3.62 6.88
CA THR A 316 22.99 2.60 5.91
C THR A 316 21.58 2.80 5.36
N ASN A 317 20.68 3.44 6.12
CA ASN A 317 19.33 3.71 5.68
C ASN A 317 19.29 4.93 4.75
N GLU A 318 20.10 5.94 5.01
CA GLU A 318 20.31 7.09 4.12
C GLU A 318 20.94 6.67 2.78
N GLU A 319 21.95 5.78 2.79
CA GLU A 319 22.55 5.24 1.57
C GLU A 319 21.56 4.40 0.74
N LYS A 320 20.68 3.64 1.40
CA LYS A 320 19.62 2.87 0.72
C LYS A 320 18.56 3.78 0.09
N HIS A 321 18.19 4.88 0.74
CA HIS A 321 17.27 5.87 0.17
C HIS A 321 17.90 6.64 -0.99
N ALA A 322 19.18 6.99 -0.91
CA ALA A 322 19.89 7.68 -1.99
C ALA A 322 20.07 6.80 -3.25
N ASN A 323 20.23 5.48 -3.10
CA ASN A 323 20.36 4.55 -4.24
C ASN A 323 19.02 4.09 -4.84
N SER A 324 17.88 4.48 -4.25
CA SER A 324 16.54 4.12 -4.72
C SER A 324 15.81 5.25 -5.45
N ALA A 325 16.45 6.41 -5.62
CA ALA A 325 15.95 7.58 -6.36
C ALA A 325 16.73 7.77 -7.67
#